data_AF-A0A951LYV1-F1
#
_entry.id   AF-A0A951LYV1-F1
#
_cell.length_a   1.000
_cell.length_b   1.000
_cell.length_c   1.000
_cell.angle_alpha   90.00
_cell.angle_beta   90.00
_cell.angle_gamma   90.00
#
_symmetry.space_group_name_H-M   'P 1'
#
loop_
_entity.id
_entity.type
_entity.pdbx_description
1 polymer ?
#
loop_
_entity_poly.entity_id
_entity_poly.type
_entity_poly.pdbx_seq_one_letter_code
_entity_poly.pdbx_strand_id
1 'polypeptide(L)'
;MKSLALVSASLLLLACLSNSRAAVPQAGALAVLNNQTITLNDIDPRVRAQALGAEGEIAAARTRLLEEEINELLFEAEARRRGVSVERLLTQEVEARIAEPSDDNVRELYEANRARFGPMDLNAARPQIVAYLRNESGMRLTADLVARLRKRYPVVMGADINSPKLAPNQVLATVAG
;
A
#
# COMPACT_ATOMS: atom_id res chain seq x y z
N MET A 1 14.34 53.37 75.38
CA MET A 1 13.22 52.50 74.92
C MET A 1 13.33 52.47 73.40
N LYS A 2 14.04 51.49 72.80
CA LYS A 2 13.50 50.30 72.07
C LYS A 2 12.39 50.74 71.07
N SER A 3 12.50 50.61 69.73
CA SER A 3 12.63 49.34 68.98
C SER A 3 12.88 49.55 67.45
N LEU A 4 13.67 48.63 66.86
CA LEU A 4 13.62 47.94 65.53
C LEU A 4 13.25 48.74 64.25
N ALA A 5 14.14 48.91 63.25
CA ALA A 5 14.75 47.96 62.29
C ALA A 5 13.86 47.61 61.06
N LEU A 6 14.31 47.95 59.84
CA LEU A 6 14.22 47.09 58.66
C LEU A 6 15.22 47.53 57.57
N VAL A 7 16.15 46.63 57.25
CA VAL A 7 17.10 46.71 56.13
C VAL A 7 16.42 46.07 54.92
N SER A 8 16.55 46.66 53.73
CA SER A 8 16.26 45.95 52.47
C SER A 8 17.42 46.14 51.50
N ALA A 9 18.22 45.09 51.36
CA ALA A 9 19.30 44.95 50.41
C ALA A 9 18.71 44.53 49.05
N SER A 10 18.88 45.37 48.03
CA SER A 10 18.51 45.03 46.65
C SER A 10 19.62 44.19 46.01
N LEU A 11 19.30 42.93 45.75
CA LEU A 11 20.11 41.91 45.10
C LEU A 11 19.91 42.01 43.57
N LEU A 12 20.90 42.53 42.84
CA LEU A 12 20.94 42.48 41.36
C LEU A 12 21.62 41.17 40.93
N LEU A 13 20.83 40.09 40.80
CA LEU A 13 21.25 38.86 40.11
C LEU A 13 20.82 38.95 38.64
N LEU A 14 21.75 39.31 37.76
CA LEU A 14 21.57 39.24 36.31
C LEU A 14 21.71 37.76 35.88
N ALA A 15 20.60 37.02 35.90
CA ALA A 15 20.55 35.68 35.35
C ALA A 15 20.51 35.75 33.82
N CYS A 16 21.62 35.39 33.17
CA CYS A 16 21.65 35.05 31.75
C CYS A 16 20.72 33.84 31.51
N LEU A 17 19.46 34.10 31.14
CA LEU A 17 18.57 33.09 30.59
C LEU A 17 19.03 32.77 29.15
N SER A 18 20.00 31.87 29.03
CA SER A 18 20.30 31.18 27.78
C SER A 18 19.06 30.37 27.40
N ASN A 19 18.18 30.99 26.62
CA ASN A 19 16.95 30.38 26.14
C ASN A 19 17.31 29.39 25.01
N SER A 20 17.91 28.26 25.36
CA SER A 20 18.14 27.13 24.47
C SER A 20 16.78 26.49 24.15
N ARG A 21 16.02 27.14 23.27
CA ARG A 21 14.88 26.48 22.61
C ARG A 21 15.47 25.43 21.67
N ALA A 22 15.40 24.16 22.08
CA ALA A 22 15.59 23.05 21.17
C ALA A 22 14.66 23.26 19.96
N ALA A 23 15.22 23.30 18.76
CA ALA A 23 14.43 23.42 17.54
C ALA A 23 13.50 22.20 17.45
N VAL A 24 12.20 22.42 17.44
CA VAL A 24 11.22 21.35 17.21
C VAL A 24 11.51 20.79 15.81
N PRO A 25 11.80 19.49 15.66
CA PRO A 25 12.07 18.91 14.35
C PRO A 25 10.88 19.16 13.44
N GLN A 26 11.10 19.87 12.33
CA GLN A 26 10.09 20.05 11.30
C GLN A 26 9.88 18.73 10.56
N ALA A 27 8.69 18.52 9.98
CA ALA A 27 8.45 17.36 9.14
C ALA A 27 9.52 17.28 8.03
N GLY A 28 10.26 16.18 7.96
CA GLY A 28 11.39 16.00 7.03
C GLY A 28 12.78 16.34 7.60
N ALA A 29 12.88 16.81 8.85
CA ALA A 29 14.15 16.92 9.57
C ALA A 29 14.61 15.53 10.07
N LEU A 30 15.85 15.18 9.78
CA LEU A 30 16.48 13.94 10.24
C LEU A 30 17.32 14.16 11.49
N ALA A 31 17.99 15.31 11.57
CA ALA A 31 18.74 15.74 12.74
C ALA A 31 18.85 17.26 12.80
N VAL A 32 19.26 17.78 13.96
CA VAL A 32 19.67 19.19 14.12
C VAL A 32 21.08 19.19 14.71
N LEU A 33 22.03 19.85 14.03
CA LEU A 33 23.41 19.98 14.47
C LEU A 33 23.76 21.47 14.53
N ASN A 34 24.09 22.01 15.71
CA ASN A 34 24.45 23.43 15.89
C ASN A 34 23.45 24.40 15.23
N ASN A 35 22.15 24.18 15.44
CA ASN A 35 21.05 24.93 14.82
C ASN A 35 20.92 24.78 13.28
N GLN A 36 21.74 23.96 12.63
CA GLN A 36 21.54 23.54 11.25
C GLN A 36 20.61 22.33 11.21
N THR A 37 19.53 22.41 10.43
CA THR A 37 18.67 21.26 10.16
C THR A 37 19.30 20.39 9.08
N ILE A 38 19.44 19.10 9.38
CA ILE A 38 19.88 18.07 8.44
C ILE A 38 18.64 17.37 7.90
N THR A 39 18.54 17.28 6.58
CA THR A 39 17.43 16.71 5.83
C THR A 39 17.90 15.55 4.95
N LEU A 40 16.97 14.88 4.27
CA LEU A 40 17.30 13.82 3.31
C LEU A 40 18.19 14.34 2.15
N ASN A 41 18.10 15.63 1.82
CA ASN A 41 18.91 16.26 0.77
C ASN A 41 20.39 16.37 1.15
N ASP A 42 20.70 16.39 2.45
CA ASP A 42 22.05 16.53 2.99
C ASP A 42 22.79 15.18 3.12
N ILE A 43 22.11 14.07 2.84
CA ILE A 43 22.67 12.72 2.89
C ILE A 43 23.30 12.33 1.54
N ASP A 44 24.26 11.42 1.57
CA ASP A 44 24.80 10.71 0.41
C ASP A 44 23.68 10.32 -0.60
N PRO A 45 23.83 10.66 -1.89
CA PRO A 45 22.81 10.41 -2.90
C PRO A 45 22.36 8.95 -3.01
N ARG A 46 23.25 7.98 -2.75
CA ARG A 46 22.91 6.55 -2.82
C ARG A 46 21.98 6.15 -1.68
N VAL A 47 22.27 6.64 -0.47
CA VAL A 47 21.44 6.39 0.71
C VAL A 47 20.08 7.07 0.55
N ARG A 48 20.05 8.31 0.04
CA ARG A 48 18.81 9.01 -0.30
C ARG A 48 17.97 8.23 -1.32
N ALA A 49 18.58 7.72 -2.39
CA ALA A 49 17.89 6.94 -3.40
C ALA A 49 17.27 5.65 -2.81
N GLN A 50 18.00 4.97 -1.92
CA GLN A 50 17.49 3.79 -1.23
C GLN A 50 16.29 4.12 -0.32
N ALA A 51 16.36 5.21 0.45
CA ALA A 51 15.26 5.65 1.32
C ALA A 51 14.00 5.98 0.51
N LEU A 52 14.13 6.79 -0.55
CA LEU A 52 13.02 7.13 -1.44
C LEU A 52 12.45 5.90 -2.17
N GLY A 53 13.30 4.93 -2.52
CA GLY A 53 12.86 3.66 -3.09
C GLY A 53 11.95 2.88 -2.12
N ALA A 54 12.37 2.75 -0.86
CA ALA A 54 11.56 2.08 0.17
C ALA A 54 10.24 2.81 0.44
N GLU A 55 10.24 4.14 0.45
CA GLU A 55 9.00 4.94 0.56
C GLU A 55 8.05 4.67 -0.62
N GLY A 56 8.59 4.57 -1.84
CA GLY A 56 7.83 4.21 -3.03
C GLY A 56 7.23 2.80 -2.95
N GLU A 57 7.99 1.81 -2.46
CA GLU A 57 7.50 0.45 -2.26
C GLU A 57 6.35 0.40 -1.23
N ILE A 58 6.48 1.13 -0.12
CA ILE A 58 5.43 1.26 0.89
C ILE A 58 4.18 1.91 0.29
N ALA A 59 4.36 2.99 -0.48
CA ALA A 59 3.24 3.69 -1.11
C ALA A 59 2.49 2.79 -2.10
N ALA A 60 3.22 2.05 -2.93
CA ALA A 60 2.65 1.09 -3.87
C ALA A 60 1.93 -0.05 -3.14
N ALA A 61 2.48 -0.55 -2.04
CA ALA A 61 1.84 -1.58 -1.23
C ALA A 61 0.51 -1.10 -0.62
N ARG A 62 0.48 0.12 -0.07
CA ARG A 62 -0.75 0.73 0.45
C ARG A 62 -1.83 0.84 -0.62
N THR A 63 -1.50 1.39 -1.78
CA THR A 63 -2.45 1.51 -2.90
C THR A 63 -2.99 0.15 -3.33
N ARG A 64 -2.12 -0.87 -3.44
CA ARG A 64 -2.53 -2.23 -3.80
C ARG A 64 -3.49 -2.83 -2.78
N LEU A 65 -3.17 -2.74 -1.48
CA LEU A 65 -4.01 -3.27 -0.41
C LEU A 65 -5.38 -2.59 -0.36
N LEU A 66 -5.45 -1.28 -0.58
CA LEU A 66 -6.73 -0.58 -0.65
C LEU A 66 -7.57 -1.07 -1.84
N GLU A 67 -6.95 -1.26 -3.00
CA GLU A 67 -7.64 -1.75 -4.18
C GLU A 67 -8.13 -3.20 -4.01
N GLU A 68 -7.35 -4.06 -3.35
CA GLU A 68 -7.74 -5.41 -2.94
C GLU A 68 -8.96 -5.38 -2.01
N GLU A 69 -8.95 -4.52 -0.99
CA GLU A 69 -10.07 -4.36 -0.05
C GLU A 69 -11.34 -3.85 -0.75
N ILE A 70 -11.23 -2.89 -1.66
CA ILE A 70 -12.37 -2.43 -2.46
C ILE A 70 -12.96 -3.58 -3.29
N ASN A 71 -12.11 -4.43 -3.86
CA ASN A 71 -12.57 -5.57 -4.66
C ASN A 71 -13.28 -6.61 -3.78
N GLU A 72 -12.79 -6.88 -2.57
CA GLU A 72 -13.48 -7.76 -1.62
C GLU A 72 -14.85 -7.20 -1.23
N LEU A 73 -14.95 -5.91 -0.92
CA LEU A 73 -16.23 -5.25 -0.62
C LEU A 73 -17.22 -5.31 -1.80
N LEU A 74 -16.74 -5.27 -3.04
CA LEU A 74 -17.56 -5.47 -4.23
C LEU A 74 -18.08 -6.92 -4.32
N PHE A 75 -17.24 -7.90 -4.03
CA PHE A 75 -17.66 -9.30 -3.96
C PHE A 75 -18.70 -9.52 -2.87
N GLU A 76 -18.49 -8.96 -1.67
CA GLU A 76 -19.45 -9.02 -0.59
C GLU A 76 -20.79 -8.39 -0.98
N ALA A 77 -20.79 -7.22 -1.62
CA ALA A 77 -22.00 -6.54 -2.06
C ALA A 77 -22.79 -7.41 -3.05
N GLU A 78 -22.11 -8.05 -4.01
CA GLU A 78 -22.75 -8.94 -4.97
C GLU A 78 -23.23 -10.25 -4.34
N ALA A 79 -22.43 -10.85 -3.46
CA ALA A 79 -22.76 -12.07 -2.73
C ALA A 79 -24.00 -11.85 -1.86
N ARG A 80 -24.05 -10.75 -1.10
CA ARG A 80 -25.24 -10.32 -0.33
C ARG A 80 -26.46 -10.16 -1.23
N ARG A 81 -26.33 -9.47 -2.37
CA ARG A 81 -27.42 -9.28 -3.34
C ARG A 81 -27.97 -10.61 -3.87
N ARG A 82 -27.11 -11.62 -4.06
CA ARG A 82 -27.46 -12.95 -4.57
C ARG A 82 -27.86 -13.95 -3.48
N GLY A 83 -27.71 -13.62 -2.20
CA GLY A 83 -27.97 -14.55 -1.09
C GLY A 83 -27.00 -15.73 -1.06
N VAL A 84 -25.75 -15.53 -1.47
CA VAL A 84 -24.68 -16.56 -1.47
C VAL A 84 -23.45 -16.06 -0.69
N SER A 85 -22.52 -16.96 -0.36
CA SER A 85 -21.20 -16.56 0.16
C SER A 85 -20.31 -16.01 -0.97
N VAL A 86 -19.28 -15.22 -0.61
CA VAL A 86 -18.25 -14.76 -1.56
C VAL A 86 -17.55 -15.96 -2.21
N GLU A 87 -17.22 -16.99 -1.43
CA GLU A 87 -16.65 -18.25 -1.96
C GLU A 87 -17.54 -18.85 -3.05
N ARG A 88 -18.85 -19.01 -2.79
CA ARG A 88 -19.78 -19.56 -3.78
C ARG A 88 -19.90 -18.65 -5.01
N LEU A 89 -19.87 -17.32 -4.83
CA LEU A 89 -19.86 -16.37 -5.94
C LEU A 89 -18.62 -16.59 -6.83
N LEU A 90 -17.43 -16.70 -6.23
CA LEU A 90 -16.17 -16.91 -6.95
C LEU A 90 -16.12 -18.28 -7.64
N THR A 91 -16.60 -19.35 -7.00
CA THR A 91 -16.72 -20.65 -7.65
C THR A 91 -17.61 -20.57 -8.90
N GLN A 92 -18.74 -19.87 -8.84
CA GLN A 92 -19.67 -19.77 -9.97
C GLN A 92 -19.21 -18.83 -11.09
N GLU A 93 -18.56 -17.72 -10.74
CA GLU A 93 -18.17 -16.68 -11.69
C GLU A 93 -16.74 -16.83 -12.22
N VAL A 94 -15.89 -17.57 -11.50
CA VAL A 94 -14.47 -17.76 -11.85
C VAL A 94 -14.18 -19.23 -12.05
N GLU A 95 -14.18 -20.05 -11.00
CA GLU A 95 -13.64 -21.42 -11.06
C GLU A 95 -14.38 -22.29 -12.08
N ALA A 96 -15.71 -22.28 -12.05
CA ALA A 96 -16.56 -23.03 -12.96
C ALA A 96 -16.44 -22.56 -14.42
N ARG A 97 -15.83 -21.40 -14.66
CA ARG A 97 -15.61 -20.82 -15.99
C ARG A 97 -14.19 -21.01 -16.52
N ILE A 98 -13.29 -21.58 -15.73
CA ILE A 98 -11.94 -21.93 -16.19
C ILE A 98 -12.05 -23.12 -17.14
N ALA A 99 -12.03 -22.83 -18.44
CA ALA A 99 -11.97 -23.84 -19.48
C ALA A 99 -10.62 -24.56 -19.48
N GLU A 100 -10.64 -25.83 -19.90
CA GLU A 100 -9.41 -26.58 -20.11
C GLU A 100 -8.63 -25.99 -21.30
N PRO A 101 -7.33 -25.71 -21.16
CA PRO A 101 -6.51 -25.22 -22.26
C PRO A 101 -6.49 -26.21 -23.43
N SER A 102 -6.63 -25.69 -24.66
CA SER A 102 -6.51 -26.52 -25.88
C SER A 102 -5.08 -27.01 -26.10
N ASP A 103 -4.92 -28.10 -26.85
CA ASP A 103 -3.60 -28.61 -27.25
C ASP A 103 -2.78 -27.56 -27.99
N ASP A 104 -3.43 -26.74 -28.81
CA ASP A 104 -2.78 -25.65 -29.54
C ASP A 104 -2.23 -24.58 -28.61
N ASN A 105 -2.99 -24.16 -27.58
CA ASN A 105 -2.51 -23.19 -26.60
C ASN A 105 -1.31 -23.74 -25.80
N VAL A 106 -1.36 -25.02 -25.44
CA VAL A 106 -0.26 -25.70 -24.73
C VAL A 106 1.00 -25.73 -25.59
N ARG A 107 0.85 -26.11 -26.86
CA ARG A 107 1.95 -26.17 -27.83
C ARG A 107 2.54 -24.80 -28.10
N GLU A 108 1.71 -23.79 -28.31
CA GLU A 108 2.15 -22.40 -28.55
C GLU A 108 2.95 -21.86 -27.36
N LEU A 109 2.44 -22.05 -26.12
CA LEU A 109 3.16 -21.60 -24.94
C LEU A 109 4.51 -22.32 -24.78
N TYR A 110 4.54 -23.64 -25.03
CA TYR A 110 5.79 -24.41 -24.98
C TYR A 110 6.83 -23.88 -25.97
N GLU A 111 6.45 -23.73 -27.25
CA GLU A 111 7.39 -23.28 -28.28
C GLU A 111 7.85 -21.83 -28.06
N ALA A 112 6.94 -20.94 -27.65
CA ALA A 112 7.27 -19.55 -27.33
C ALA A 112 8.22 -19.43 -26.12
N ASN A 113 8.23 -20.43 -25.23
CA ASN A 113 8.98 -20.40 -23.97
C ASN A 113 9.97 -21.56 -23.83
N ARG A 114 10.39 -22.19 -24.93
CA ARG A 114 11.17 -23.44 -24.92
C ARG A 114 12.42 -23.39 -24.03
N ALA A 115 13.10 -22.25 -24.01
CA ALA A 115 14.27 -22.01 -23.16
C ALA A 115 13.97 -22.19 -21.64
N ARG A 116 12.73 -21.96 -21.19
CA ARG A 116 12.32 -22.10 -19.78
C ARG A 116 12.12 -23.55 -19.35
N PHE A 117 11.98 -24.48 -20.30
CA PHE A 117 11.72 -25.91 -20.04
C PHE A 117 12.98 -26.78 -20.18
N GLY A 118 14.10 -26.21 -20.62
CA GLY A 118 15.38 -26.92 -20.74
C GLY A 118 15.25 -28.18 -21.60
N PRO A 119 15.64 -29.37 -21.10
CA PRO A 119 15.57 -30.62 -21.87
C PRO A 119 14.18 -31.27 -21.91
N MET A 120 13.18 -30.74 -21.18
CA MET A 120 11.83 -31.33 -21.15
C MET A 120 11.17 -31.21 -22.52
N ASP A 121 10.58 -32.30 -23.00
CA ASP A 121 9.70 -32.26 -24.16
C ASP A 121 8.30 -31.72 -23.79
N LEU A 122 7.46 -31.50 -24.80
CA LEU A 122 6.12 -30.98 -24.61
C LEU A 122 5.26 -31.86 -23.70
N ASN A 123 5.39 -33.19 -23.78
CA ASN A 123 4.60 -34.11 -22.97
C ASN A 123 4.96 -33.98 -21.48
N ALA A 124 6.25 -33.90 -21.18
CA ALA A 124 6.75 -33.67 -19.82
C ALA A 124 6.38 -32.28 -19.28
N ALA A 125 6.39 -31.24 -20.13
CA ALA A 125 6.06 -29.87 -19.73
C ALA A 125 4.54 -29.58 -19.64
N ARG A 126 3.70 -30.38 -20.31
CA ARG A 126 2.25 -30.15 -20.44
C ARG A 126 1.53 -29.88 -19.11
N PRO A 127 1.74 -30.65 -18.02
CA PRO A 127 1.03 -30.39 -16.75
C PRO A 127 1.32 -29.00 -16.18
N GLN A 128 2.58 -28.54 -16.27
CA GLN A 128 2.98 -27.21 -15.80
C GLN A 128 2.37 -26.11 -16.67
N ILE A 129 2.34 -26.32 -17.99
CA ILE A 129 1.75 -25.37 -18.93
C ILE A 129 0.24 -25.25 -18.72
N VAL A 130 -0.45 -26.38 -18.58
CA VAL A 130 -1.89 -26.41 -18.30
C VAL A 130 -2.19 -25.69 -16.99
N ALA A 131 -1.44 -25.98 -15.91
CA ALA A 131 -1.62 -25.30 -14.63
C ALA A 131 -1.43 -23.79 -14.75
N TYR A 132 -0.41 -23.33 -15.47
CA TYR A 132 -0.17 -21.91 -15.73
C TYR A 132 -1.33 -21.26 -16.50
N LEU A 133 -1.76 -21.84 -17.62
CA LEU A 133 -2.84 -21.31 -18.45
C LEU A 133 -4.18 -21.29 -17.70
N ARG A 134 -4.44 -22.29 -16.84
CA ARG A 134 -5.63 -22.30 -15.97
C ARG A 134 -5.57 -21.19 -14.93
N ASN A 135 -4.41 -20.96 -14.31
CA ASN A 135 -4.22 -19.86 -13.35
C ASN A 135 -4.38 -18.49 -14.03
N GLU A 136 -3.79 -18.30 -15.21
CA GLU A 136 -3.93 -17.09 -16.00
C GLU A 136 -5.40 -16.81 -16.36
N SER A 137 -6.12 -17.85 -16.81
CA SER A 137 -7.56 -17.75 -17.11
C SER A 137 -8.37 -17.38 -15.87
N GLY A 138 -8.07 -17.98 -14.71
CA GLY A 138 -8.68 -17.64 -13.43
C GLY A 138 -8.47 -16.17 -13.06
N MET A 139 -7.23 -15.68 -13.13
CA MET A 139 -6.91 -14.26 -12.88
C MET A 139 -7.69 -13.32 -13.80
N ARG A 140 -7.77 -13.65 -15.11
CA ARG A 140 -8.53 -12.86 -16.08
C ARG A 140 -10.02 -12.84 -15.76
N LEU A 141 -10.61 -13.98 -15.42
CA LEU A 141 -12.02 -14.10 -15.04
C LEU A 141 -12.35 -13.30 -13.77
N THR A 142 -11.45 -13.31 -12.77
CA THR A 142 -11.58 -12.47 -11.57
C THR A 142 -11.51 -10.98 -11.94
N ALA A 143 -10.56 -10.56 -12.76
CA ALA A 143 -10.46 -9.18 -13.22
C ALA A 143 -11.71 -8.74 -14.00
N ASP A 144 -12.24 -9.61 -14.88
CA ASP A 144 -13.48 -9.38 -15.62
C ASP A 144 -14.67 -9.26 -14.67
N LEU A 145 -14.73 -10.08 -13.61
CA LEU A 145 -15.77 -9.99 -12.57
C LEU A 145 -15.69 -8.64 -11.85
N VAL A 146 -14.51 -8.25 -11.35
CA VAL A 146 -14.29 -6.95 -10.69
C VAL A 146 -14.71 -5.80 -11.60
N ALA A 147 -14.32 -5.83 -12.88
CA ALA A 147 -14.70 -4.81 -13.85
C ALA A 147 -16.22 -4.72 -14.05
N ARG A 148 -16.94 -5.85 -14.05
CA ARG A 148 -18.41 -5.86 -14.09
C ARG A 148 -19.02 -5.31 -12.80
N LEU A 149 -18.45 -5.64 -11.64
CA LEU A 149 -18.95 -5.17 -10.35
C LEU A 149 -18.74 -3.67 -10.16
N ARG A 150 -17.60 -3.12 -10.59
CA ARG A 150 -17.35 -1.66 -10.58
C ARG A 150 -18.30 -0.86 -11.48
N LYS A 151 -18.89 -1.49 -12.49
CA LYS A 151 -19.95 -0.87 -13.30
C LYS A 151 -21.33 -0.95 -12.65
N ARG A 152 -21.54 -1.94 -11.79
CA ARG A 152 -22.82 -2.19 -11.09
C ARG A 152 -22.93 -1.40 -9.79
N TYR A 153 -21.82 -1.28 -9.06
CA TYR A 153 -21.74 -0.66 -7.75
C TYR A 153 -20.88 0.60 -7.82
N PRO A 154 -21.36 1.74 -7.28
CA PRO A 154 -20.52 2.92 -7.19
C PRO A 154 -19.31 2.66 -6.30
N VAL A 155 -18.15 3.12 -6.76
CA VAL A 155 -16.91 3.20 -5.97
C VAL A 155 -16.47 4.65 -6.01
N VAL A 156 -16.51 5.33 -4.87
CA VAL A 156 -16.13 6.74 -4.74
C VAL A 156 -14.90 6.83 -3.84
N MET A 157 -13.80 7.35 -4.37
CA MET A 157 -12.58 7.59 -3.59
C MET A 157 -12.76 8.84 -2.72
N GLY A 158 -12.51 8.71 -1.42
CA GLY A 158 -12.62 9.79 -0.45
C GLY A 158 -11.28 10.47 -0.16
N ALA A 159 -10.19 9.71 -0.07
CA ALA A 159 -8.85 10.23 0.20
C ALA A 159 -7.75 9.35 -0.39
N ASP A 160 -6.61 9.96 -0.67
CA ASP A 160 -5.39 9.23 -1.06
C ASP A 160 -4.78 8.56 0.18
N ILE A 161 -4.63 7.24 0.13
CA ILE A 161 -4.01 6.43 1.19
C ILE A 161 -2.54 6.79 1.45
N ASN A 162 -1.87 7.44 0.50
CA ASN A 162 -0.50 7.90 0.65
C ASN A 162 -0.38 9.36 1.07
N SER A 163 -1.50 10.04 1.34
CA SER A 163 -1.49 11.42 1.80
C SER A 163 -0.74 11.55 3.14
N PRO A 164 0.23 12.47 3.27
CA PRO A 164 0.93 12.71 4.54
C PRO A 164 0.03 13.34 5.62
N LYS A 165 -1.20 13.74 5.26
CA LYS A 165 -2.19 14.37 6.15
C LYS A 165 -3.41 13.48 6.39
N LEU A 166 -3.28 12.17 6.14
CA LEU A 166 -4.39 11.25 6.31
C LEU A 166 -4.80 11.14 7.78
N ALA A 167 -6.07 11.41 8.09
CA ALA A 167 -6.59 11.25 9.44
C ALA A 167 -6.89 9.76 9.73
N PRO A 168 -6.71 9.26 10.98
CA PRO A 168 -6.85 7.84 11.28
C PRO A 168 -8.22 7.23 10.95
N ASN A 169 -9.30 8.02 10.99
CA ASN A 169 -10.67 7.61 10.73
C ASN A 169 -11.21 8.15 9.40
N GLN A 170 -10.33 8.61 8.51
CA GLN A 170 -10.75 9.14 7.21
C GLN A 170 -11.23 8.00 6.30
N VAL A 171 -12.42 8.17 5.72
CA VAL A 171 -12.95 7.22 4.74
C VAL A 171 -12.13 7.34 3.45
N LEU A 172 -11.46 6.25 3.08
CA LEU A 172 -10.62 6.19 1.88
C LEU A 172 -11.43 5.92 0.61
N ALA A 173 -12.45 5.08 0.72
CA ALA A 173 -13.38 4.76 -0.35
C ALA A 173 -14.76 4.41 0.20
N THR A 174 -15.80 4.73 -0.57
CA THR A 174 -17.17 4.26 -0.35
C THR A 174 -17.52 3.29 -1.48
N VAL A 175 -17.95 2.09 -1.12
CA VAL A 175 -18.25 1.00 -2.06
C VAL A 175 -19.70 0.57 -1.89
N ALA A 176 -20.47 0.58 -2.98
CA ALA A 176 -21.89 0.20 -2.98
C ALA A 176 -22.78 1.02 -2.02
N GLY A 177 -22.36 2.24 -1.68
CA GLY A 177 -23.10 3.20 -0.85
C GLY A 177 -23.83 4.27 -1.64
#